data_AF-A0A257XJN3-F1
#
_entry.id   AF-A0A257XJN3-F1
#
_cell.length_a   1.000
_cell.length_b   1.000
_cell.length_c   1.000
_cell.angle_alpha   90.00
_cell.angle_beta   90.00
_cell.angle_gamma   90.00
#
_symmetry.space_group_name_H-M   'P 1'
#
loop_
_entity.id
_entity.type
_entity.pdbx_description
1 polymer ?
#
loop_
_entity_poly.entity_id
_entity_poly.type
_entity_poly.pdbx_seq_one_letter_code
_entity_poly.pdbx_strand_id
1 'polypeptide(L)'
;MPSEFSRRDFLALTATAAATLSASHTMFAAPAPQPSRHGGPFRYCLNTSTIREQKLGIVAEVELAAKVGYDGIEPWIRELDDFR
;
A
#
# COMPACT_ATOMS: atom_id res chain seq x y z
N MET A 1 -30.00 -23.92 -33.96
CA MET A 1 -29.84 -22.86 -32.94
C MET A 1 -28.37 -22.85 -32.55
N PRO A 2 -27.57 -21.84 -32.94
CA PRO A 2 -26.22 -21.73 -32.41
C PRO A 2 -26.32 -21.45 -30.90
N SER A 3 -25.55 -22.18 -30.10
CA SER A 3 -25.48 -21.92 -28.66
C SER A 3 -24.73 -20.61 -28.42
N GLU A 4 -25.43 -19.59 -27.93
CA GLU A 4 -24.86 -18.28 -27.56
C GLU A 4 -23.91 -18.46 -26.37
N PHE A 5 -22.61 -18.25 -26.61
CA PHE A 5 -21.58 -18.33 -25.57
C PHE A 5 -21.74 -17.16 -24.59
N SER A 6 -22.07 -17.45 -23.32
CA SER A 6 -22.40 -16.41 -22.34
C SER A 6 -21.15 -15.88 -21.63
N ARG A 7 -21.23 -14.63 -21.13
CA ARG A 7 -20.20 -14.05 -20.26
C ARG A 7 -19.93 -14.91 -19.02
N ARG A 8 -20.95 -15.64 -18.53
CA ARG A 8 -20.81 -16.57 -17.41
C ARG A 8 -19.95 -17.78 -17.77
N ASP A 9 -20.08 -18.29 -18.99
CA ASP A 9 -19.29 -19.43 -19.48
C ASP A 9 -17.82 -19.02 -19.64
N PHE A 10 -17.57 -17.81 -20.12
CA PHE A 10 -16.23 -17.23 -20.20
C PHE A 10 -15.59 -17.03 -18.80
N LEU A 11 -16.35 -16.54 -17.83
CA LEU A 11 -15.87 -16.37 -16.44
C LEU A 11 -15.59 -17.72 -15.78
N ALA A 12 -16.44 -18.72 -15.99
CA ALA A 12 -16.23 -20.07 -15.46
C ALA A 12 -14.97 -20.74 -16.04
N LEU A 13 -14.75 -20.58 -17.35
CA LEU A 13 -13.59 -21.13 -18.06
C LEU A 13 -12.27 -20.46 -17.64
N THR A 14 -12.27 -19.13 -17.47
CA THR A 14 -11.08 -18.38 -17.04
C THR A 14 -10.72 -18.62 -15.57
N ALA A 15 -11.72 -18.79 -14.69
CA ALA A 15 -11.49 -19.13 -13.28
C ALA A 15 -10.83 -20.51 -13.10
N THR A 16 -11.19 -21.50 -13.93
CA THR A 16 -10.60 -22.86 -13.85
C THR A 16 -9.19 -22.92 -14.41
N ALA A 17 -8.87 -22.14 -15.45
CA ALA A 17 -7.51 -22.07 -15.99
C ALA A 17 -6.51 -21.36 -15.05
N ALA A 18 -6.96 -20.39 -14.25
CA ALA A 18 -6.11 -19.70 -13.28
C ALA A 18 -5.75 -20.57 -12.05
N ALA A 19 -6.65 -21.48 -11.67
CA ALA A 19 -6.45 -22.37 -10.52
C ALA A 19 -5.35 -23.41 -10.76
N THR A 20 -5.15 -23.88 -12.00
CA THR A 20 -4.12 -24.88 -12.34
C THR A 20 -2.72 -24.28 -12.46
N LEU A 21 -2.60 -23.00 -12.82
CA LEU A 21 -1.30 -22.31 -12.91
C LEU A 21 -0.73 -21.89 -11.54
N SER A 22 -1.59 -21.76 -10.53
CA SER A 22 -1.21 -21.26 -9.20
C SER A 22 -0.47 -22.29 -8.33
N ALA A 23 -0.44 -23.57 -8.72
CA ALA A 23 0.21 -24.63 -7.93
C ALA A 23 1.75 -24.65 -8.03
N SER A 24 2.37 -23.81 -8.88
CA SER A 24 3.81 -23.91 -9.20
C SER A 24 4.68 -22.73 -8.74
N HIS A 25 4.13 -21.72 -8.05
CA HIS A 25 4.91 -20.53 -7.66
C HIS A 25 4.83 -20.21 -6.17
N THR A 26 5.46 -21.04 -5.35
CA THR A 26 5.91 -20.64 -4.00
C THR A 26 7.40 -20.32 -4.01
N MET A 27 7.80 -19.32 -4.82
CA MET A 27 9.08 -18.66 -4.61
C MET A 27 8.89 -17.58 -3.54
N PHE A 28 9.29 -17.88 -2.31
CA PHE A 28 9.54 -16.82 -1.33
C PHE A 28 10.74 -16.03 -1.82
N ALA A 29 10.48 -14.87 -2.41
CA ALA A 29 11.52 -13.91 -2.73
C ALA A 29 12.23 -13.51 -1.42
N ALA A 30 13.56 -13.61 -1.41
CA ALA A 30 14.35 -13.09 -0.30
C ALA A 30 14.03 -11.59 -0.13
N PRO A 31 13.91 -11.09 1.11
CA PRO A 31 13.66 -9.67 1.33
C PRO A 31 14.81 -8.88 0.68
N ALA A 32 14.46 -7.99 -0.25
CA ALA A 32 15.42 -7.09 -0.86
C ALA A 32 16.11 -6.28 0.26
N PRO A 33 17.42 -5.99 0.14
CA PRO A 33 18.10 -5.14 1.10
C PRO A 33 17.34 -3.81 1.19
N GLN A 34 16.89 -3.45 2.40
CA GLN A 34 16.25 -2.16 2.57
C GLN A 34 17.29 -1.07 2.28
N PRO A 35 17.00 -0.13 1.37
CA PRO A 35 17.87 1.00 1.16
C PRO A 35 18.08 1.71 2.49
N SER A 36 19.31 2.15 2.75
CA SER A 36 19.61 2.95 3.94
C SER A 36 18.65 4.14 3.99
N ARG A 37 17.84 4.23 5.05
CA ARG A 37 16.74 5.19 5.19
C ARG A 37 17.14 6.66 5.03
N HIS A 38 18.44 6.98 5.05
CA HIS A 38 18.98 8.35 5.05
C HIS A 38 20.26 8.51 4.20
N GLY A 39 20.39 7.75 3.09
CA GLY A 39 21.65 7.71 2.31
C GLY A 39 21.86 8.85 1.30
N GLY A 40 20.84 9.66 1.03
CA GLY A 40 20.88 10.74 0.03
C GLY A 40 21.15 12.11 0.64
N PRO A 41 21.51 13.12 -0.19
CA PRO A 41 21.75 14.49 0.28
C PRO A 41 20.46 15.24 0.69
N PHE A 42 19.29 14.63 0.48
CA PHE A 42 17.98 15.24 0.71
C PHE A 42 17.21 14.50 1.81
N ARG A 43 16.40 15.27 2.53
CA ARG A 43 15.42 14.77 3.50
C ARG A 43 14.03 14.82 2.90
N TYR A 44 13.19 13.86 3.28
CA TYR A 44 11.81 13.76 2.82
C TYR A 44 10.85 14.12 3.94
N CYS A 45 9.87 14.96 3.63
CA CYS A 45 8.81 15.37 4.57
C CYS A 45 7.46 14.86 4.08
N LEU A 46 6.67 14.23 4.96
CA LEU A 46 5.34 13.74 4.63
C LEU A 46 4.30 14.84 4.89
N ASN A 47 3.56 15.22 3.85
CA ASN A 47 2.37 16.03 4.03
C ASN A 47 1.22 15.16 4.56
N THR A 48 0.71 15.43 5.78
CA THR A 48 -0.29 14.55 6.40
C THR A 48 -1.65 14.59 5.68
N SER A 49 -1.90 15.57 4.78
CA SER A 49 -3.11 15.53 3.91
C SER A 49 -3.18 14.30 3.03
N THR A 50 -2.04 13.70 2.67
CA THR A 50 -1.98 12.47 1.86
C THR A 50 -2.59 11.27 2.58
N ILE A 51 -2.66 11.30 3.92
CA ILE A 51 -3.16 10.19 4.76
C ILE A 51 -4.31 10.59 5.69
N ARG A 52 -4.84 11.82 5.58
CA ARG A 52 -5.85 12.36 6.52
C ARG A 52 -7.08 11.47 6.72
N GLU A 53 -7.60 10.88 5.65
CA GLU A 53 -8.82 10.07 5.73
C GLU A 53 -8.66 8.78 6.54
N GLN A 54 -7.41 8.41 6.88
CA GLN A 54 -7.14 7.31 7.80
C GLN A 54 -7.44 7.66 9.27
N LYS A 55 -7.61 8.96 9.58
CA LYS A 55 -7.99 9.48 10.92
C LYS A 55 -7.15 8.89 12.05
N LEU A 56 -5.84 8.79 11.83
CA LEU A 56 -4.91 8.11 12.73
C LEU A 56 -4.64 8.93 14.01
N GLY A 57 -4.73 10.26 13.90
CA GLY A 57 -4.31 11.19 14.96
C GLY A 57 -2.81 11.45 14.90
N ILE A 58 -2.41 12.63 15.38
CA ILE A 58 -1.06 13.19 15.13
C ILE A 58 0.09 12.27 15.60
N VAL A 59 -0.08 11.57 16.73
CA VAL A 59 0.96 10.68 17.26
C VAL A 59 1.21 9.50 16.30
N ALA A 60 0.14 8.86 15.84
CA ALA A 60 0.24 7.73 14.93
C ALA A 60 0.72 8.16 13.53
N GLU A 61 0.42 9.39 13.10
CA GLU A 61 0.95 9.97 11.86
C GLU A 61 2.48 10.18 11.94
N VAL A 62 2.98 10.69 13.06
CA VAL A 62 4.43 10.82 13.32
C VAL A 62 5.11 9.44 13.32
N GLU A 63 4.53 8.46 14.01
CA GLU A 63 5.05 7.09 14.05
C GLU A 63 5.07 6.44 12.66
N LEU A 64 4.01 6.63 11.87
CA LEU A 64 3.91 6.12 10.52
C LEU A 64 4.97 6.74 9.60
N ALA A 65 5.12 8.08 9.65
CA ALA A 65 6.11 8.80 8.86
C ALA A 65 7.54 8.27 9.14
N ALA A 66 7.91 8.13 10.41
CA ALA A 66 9.21 7.57 10.81
C ALA A 66 9.36 6.10 10.36
N LYS A 67 8.31 5.29 10.51
CA LYS A 67 8.31 3.87 10.12
C LYS A 67 8.52 3.68 8.61
N VAL A 68 7.91 4.52 7.79
CA VAL A 68 7.99 4.44 6.33
C VAL A 68 9.16 5.21 5.72
N GLY A 69 9.96 5.89 6.56
CA GLY A 69 11.25 6.48 6.16
C GLY A 69 11.18 7.95 5.75
N TYR A 70 10.16 8.69 6.20
CA TYR A 70 10.19 10.15 6.14
C TYR A 70 10.99 10.71 7.33
N ASP A 71 11.74 11.78 7.06
CA ASP A 71 12.53 12.51 8.05
C ASP A 71 11.69 13.51 8.86
N GLY A 72 10.53 13.88 8.36
CA GLY A 72 9.66 14.88 8.98
C GLY A 72 8.22 14.80 8.48
N ILE A 73 7.36 15.62 9.08
CA ILE A 73 5.95 15.77 8.72
C ILE A 73 5.56 17.23 8.56
N GLU A 74 4.56 17.49 7.71
CA GLU A 74 3.82 18.76 7.61
C GLU A 74 2.40 18.53 8.15
N PRO A 75 2.16 18.73 9.46
CA PRO A 75 0.87 18.43 10.09
C PRO A 75 -0.19 19.47 9.75
N TRP A 76 -1.46 19.10 9.84
CA TRP A 76 -2.58 20.04 9.80
C TRP A 76 -2.85 20.63 11.17
N ILE A 77 -3.16 21.93 11.20
CA ILE A 77 -3.47 22.65 12.45
C ILE A 77 -4.58 21.94 13.23
N ARG A 78 -5.61 21.41 12.56
CA ARG A 78 -6.68 20.64 13.21
C ARG A 78 -6.17 19.43 13.97
N GLU A 79 -5.20 18.69 13.42
CA GLU A 79 -4.62 17.51 14.08
C GLU A 79 -3.90 17.90 15.38
N LEU A 80 -3.32 19.12 15.42
CA LEU A 80 -2.70 19.68 16.62
C LEU A 80 -3.72 20.19 17.63
N ASP A 81 -4.79 20.85 17.16
CA ASP A 81 -5.88 21.33 18.01
C ASP A 81 -6.60 20.17 18.69
N ASP A 82 -6.86 19.08 17.97
CA ASP A 82 -7.53 17.87 18.48
C ASP A 82 -6.68 17.08 19.50
N PHE A 83 -5.35 17.27 19.49
CA PHE A 83 -4.42 16.59 20.40
C PHE A 83 -4.25 17.30 21.76
N ARG A 84 -4.72 18.54 21.87
CA ARG A 84 -4.46 19.42 23.02
C ARG A 84 -5.13 18.97 24.33
#